data_AF-A0A352J1A3-F1
#
_entry.id   AF-A0A352J1A3-F1
#
_cell.length_a   1.000
_cell.length_b   1.000
_cell.length_c   1.000
_cell.angle_alpha   90.00
_cell.angle_beta   90.00
_cell.angle_gamma   90.00
#
_symmetry.space_group_name_H-M   'P 1'
#
loop_
_entity.id
_entity.type
_entity.pdbx_description
1 polymer ?
#
loop_
_entity_poly.entity_id
_entity_poly.type
_entity_poly.pdbx_seq_one_letter_code
_entity_poly.pdbx_strand_id
1 'polypeptide(L)'
;MKKTNLLVFAVLIVLASGCAQDNGKIFNGKDLSNWNFVVENGAVPGDQVYAVKDGQISIKGEPLGYMYTKEKYVNYTLELEYRWAEEASNSGIFVLIEDPKNPFATGVEIQLAAGKAGDFVLLAGSDMKEYTLPEGVTERPKFPVIQKKQPSSENPAGEWNKVKITVQDGVVDVYVNDVHQNTGTGLVKEGNIGLQSEGKEILFRNLVLTKM
;
A
#
# COMPACT_ATOMS: atom_id res chain seq x y z
N MET A 1 -73.03 20.12 25.09
CA MET A 1 -72.21 19.08 24.43
C MET A 1 -71.37 19.73 23.33
N LYS A 2 -70.09 20.03 23.59
CA LYS A 2 -69.13 20.47 22.56
C LYS A 2 -67.84 19.68 22.80
N LYS A 3 -67.49 18.79 21.88
CA LYS A 3 -66.28 17.96 21.93
C LYS A 3 -65.20 18.68 21.13
N THR A 4 -64.12 19.08 21.80
CA THR A 4 -62.93 19.65 21.17
C THR A 4 -62.00 18.51 20.82
N ASN A 5 -61.77 18.26 19.53
CA ASN A 5 -60.81 17.25 19.07
C ASN A 5 -59.44 17.92 18.89
N LEU A 6 -58.48 17.49 19.71
CA LEU A 6 -57.08 17.87 19.64
C LEU A 6 -56.39 16.95 18.62
N LEU A 7 -56.00 17.47 17.45
CA LEU A 7 -55.17 16.73 16.50
C LEU A 7 -53.70 16.87 16.92
N VAL A 8 -53.10 15.75 17.31
CA VAL A 8 -51.65 15.63 17.55
C VAL A 8 -51.00 15.27 16.21
N PHE A 9 -50.20 16.18 15.66
CA PHE A 9 -49.35 15.91 14.49
C PHE A 9 -48.06 15.23 14.98
N ALA A 10 -47.95 13.92 14.76
CA ALA A 10 -46.71 13.18 15.00
C ALA A 10 -45.77 13.40 13.79
N VAL A 11 -44.68 14.15 14.00
CA VAL A 11 -43.62 14.32 13.01
C VAL A 11 -42.76 13.05 13.04
N LEU A 12 -42.85 12.22 12.00
CA LEU A 12 -41.94 11.10 11.79
C LEU A 12 -40.59 11.65 11.33
N ILE A 13 -39.58 11.59 12.19
CA ILE A 13 -38.18 11.83 11.81
C ILE A 13 -37.69 10.54 11.13
N VAL A 14 -37.64 10.55 9.80
CA VAL A 14 -36.98 9.51 9.02
C VAL A 14 -35.47 9.75 9.14
N LEU A 15 -34.82 9.01 10.03
CA LEU A 15 -33.36 8.90 10.06
C LEU A 15 -32.94 8.13 8.81
N ALA A 16 -32.56 8.86 7.77
CA ALA A 16 -31.83 8.30 6.64
C ALA A 16 -30.45 7.88 7.15
N SER A 17 -30.30 6.61 7.55
CA SER A 17 -29.00 5.97 7.65
C SER A 17 -28.39 5.97 6.25
N GLY A 18 -27.59 6.99 5.96
CA GLY A 18 -26.74 6.97 4.78
C GLY A 18 -25.83 5.76 4.88
N CYS A 19 -26.08 4.74 4.05
CA CYS A 19 -25.08 3.73 3.78
C CYS A 19 -23.86 4.50 3.28
N ALA A 20 -22.81 4.58 4.11
CA ALA A 20 -21.52 5.04 3.66
C ALA A 20 -21.12 4.11 2.50
N GLN A 21 -21.16 4.65 1.29
CA GLN A 21 -20.71 3.96 0.12
C GLN A 21 -19.24 3.60 0.36
N ASP A 22 -18.93 2.31 0.34
CA ASP A 22 -17.56 1.84 0.46
C ASP A 22 -16.82 2.33 -0.78
N ASN A 23 -16.14 3.47 -0.64
CA ASN A 23 -15.44 4.13 -1.73
C ASN A 23 -14.11 3.43 -2.07
N GLY A 24 -13.93 2.17 -1.65
CA GLY A 24 -12.72 1.38 -1.90
C GLY A 24 -11.51 1.83 -1.08
N LYS A 25 -11.68 2.73 -0.10
CA LYS A 25 -10.55 3.28 0.66
C LYS A 25 -9.98 2.22 1.61
N ILE A 26 -8.74 1.80 1.36
CA ILE A 26 -8.03 0.88 2.27
C ILE A 26 -7.31 1.62 3.41
N PHE A 27 -7.34 2.96 3.41
CA PHE A 27 -7.00 3.78 4.56
C PHE A 27 -8.23 4.61 4.98
N ASN A 28 -8.64 4.49 6.24
CA ASN A 28 -9.88 5.10 6.73
C ASN A 28 -9.80 6.63 6.90
N GLY A 29 -8.61 7.23 6.73
CA GLY A 29 -8.38 8.68 6.81
C GLY A 29 -8.26 9.24 8.23
N LYS A 30 -8.34 8.39 9.26
CA LYS A 30 -8.40 8.81 10.67
C LYS A 30 -7.32 8.15 11.52
N ASP A 31 -7.16 6.85 11.40
CA ASP A 31 -6.25 6.04 12.21
C ASP A 31 -5.77 4.81 11.43
N LEU A 32 -4.91 4.01 12.07
CA LEU A 32 -4.35 2.79 11.49
C LEU A 32 -5.06 1.53 11.99
N SER A 33 -6.30 1.63 12.49
CA SER A 33 -7.03 0.50 13.08
C SER A 33 -7.31 -0.64 12.11
N ASN A 34 -7.23 -0.39 10.80
CA ASN A 34 -7.38 -1.40 9.74
C ASN A 34 -6.05 -1.98 9.24
N TRP A 35 -4.95 -1.71 9.97
CA TRP A 35 -3.60 -2.18 9.66
C TRP A 35 -3.00 -3.00 10.81
N ASN A 36 -2.02 -3.82 10.47
CA ASN A 36 -1.10 -4.51 11.38
C ASN A 36 0.32 -3.94 11.19
N PHE A 37 1.19 -4.10 12.18
CA PHE A 37 2.55 -3.56 12.14
C PHE A 37 3.61 -4.65 12.34
N VAL A 38 4.68 -4.55 11.55
CA VAL A 38 5.94 -5.25 11.77
C VAL A 38 7.02 -4.19 11.92
N VAL A 39 7.77 -4.27 13.02
CA VAL A 39 8.99 -3.50 13.25
C VAL A 39 10.09 -4.52 13.49
N GLU A 40 11.23 -4.33 12.81
CA GLU A 40 12.36 -5.25 12.88
C GLU A 40 12.72 -5.58 14.32
N ASN A 41 12.76 -6.88 14.63
CA ASN A 41 13.06 -7.43 15.96
C ASN A 41 12.18 -6.87 17.10
N GLY A 42 11.04 -6.24 16.80
CA GLY A 42 10.22 -5.56 17.80
C GLY A 42 10.96 -4.42 18.50
N ALA A 43 11.91 -3.76 17.81
CA ALA A 43 12.80 -2.76 18.41
C ALA A 43 12.06 -1.62 19.14
N VAL A 44 10.90 -1.22 18.60
CA VAL A 44 9.97 -0.26 19.20
C VAL A 44 8.53 -0.66 18.91
N PRO A 45 7.55 -0.18 19.72
CA PRO A 45 6.14 -0.25 19.36
C PRO A 45 5.84 0.37 17.98
N GLY A 46 4.91 -0.23 17.23
CA GLY A 46 4.61 0.19 15.86
C GLY A 46 4.08 1.63 15.75
N ASP A 47 3.38 2.13 16.75
CA ASP A 47 2.89 3.52 16.81
C ASP A 47 4.00 4.58 16.93
N GLN A 48 5.22 4.14 17.25
CA GLN A 48 6.41 5.00 17.17
C GLN A 48 6.99 5.08 15.76
N VAL A 49 6.56 4.25 14.81
CA VAL A 49 7.06 4.18 13.43
C VAL A 49 5.99 4.60 12.42
N TYR A 50 4.76 4.15 12.63
CA TYR A 50 3.60 4.38 11.76
C TYR A 50 2.59 5.28 12.47
N ALA A 51 2.25 6.40 11.86
CA ALA A 51 1.31 7.36 12.41
C ALA A 51 0.36 7.90 11.34
N VAL A 52 -0.74 8.54 11.80
CA VAL A 52 -1.56 9.39 10.94
C VAL A 52 -1.26 10.84 11.29
N LYS A 53 -0.88 11.64 10.29
CA LYS A 53 -0.67 13.09 10.41
C LYS A 53 -1.45 13.78 9.30
N ASP A 54 -2.28 14.77 9.64
CA ASP A 54 -3.04 15.56 8.66
C ASP A 54 -3.86 14.73 7.65
N GLY A 55 -4.45 13.61 8.12
CA GLY A 55 -5.22 12.70 7.28
C GLY A 55 -4.39 11.89 6.29
N GLN A 56 -3.08 11.74 6.53
CA GLN A 56 -2.12 11.00 5.73
C GLN A 56 -1.41 9.97 6.61
N ILE A 57 -0.98 8.87 6.02
CA ILE A 57 -0.09 7.93 6.70
C ILE A 57 1.32 8.53 6.67
N SER A 58 1.98 8.59 7.82
CA SER A 58 3.37 9.01 7.99
C SER A 58 4.17 7.82 8.53
N ILE A 59 5.20 7.42 7.82
CA ILE A 59 6.10 6.32 8.19
C ILE A 59 7.49 6.91 8.38
N LYS A 60 8.12 6.68 9.53
CA LYS A 60 9.42 7.31 9.87
C LYS A 60 10.59 6.88 8.99
N GLY A 61 10.55 5.67 8.43
CA GLY A 61 11.66 5.06 7.68
C GLY A 61 12.65 4.29 8.57
N GLU A 62 12.66 4.57 9.88
CA GLU A 62 13.47 3.83 10.86
C GLU A 62 12.74 3.65 12.20
N PRO A 63 12.85 2.48 12.86
CA PRO A 63 13.52 1.25 12.40
C PRO A 63 12.88 0.62 11.16
N LEU A 64 13.58 -0.35 10.58
CA LEU A 64 13.10 -1.13 9.44
C LEU A 64 11.78 -1.85 9.80
N GLY A 65 10.87 -1.95 8.85
CA GLY A 65 9.63 -2.71 9.03
C GLY A 65 8.64 -2.47 7.91
N TYR A 66 7.40 -2.89 8.13
CA TYR A 66 6.28 -2.52 7.28
C TYR A 66 4.96 -2.57 8.07
N MET A 67 3.99 -1.80 7.61
CA MET A 67 2.59 -1.96 8.00
C MET A 67 1.84 -2.67 6.88
N TYR A 68 0.82 -3.46 7.20
CA TYR A 68 0.04 -4.19 6.19
C TYR A 68 -1.44 -4.25 6.53
N THR A 69 -2.29 -4.34 5.50
CA THR A 69 -3.74 -4.41 5.64
C THR A 69 -4.14 -5.64 6.43
N LYS A 70 -5.19 -5.53 7.26
CA LYS A 70 -5.78 -6.72 7.91
C LYS A 70 -6.39 -7.69 6.89
N GLU A 71 -7.02 -7.14 5.87
CA GLU A 71 -7.64 -7.90 4.78
C GLU A 71 -6.62 -8.30 3.71
N LYS A 72 -6.87 -9.44 3.08
CA LYS A 72 -6.20 -9.89 1.85
C LYS A 72 -7.04 -9.52 0.64
N TYR A 73 -6.39 -9.31 -0.50
CA TYR A 73 -7.02 -8.89 -1.74
C TYR A 73 -6.55 -9.74 -2.92
N VAL A 74 -7.46 -9.89 -3.88
CA VAL A 74 -7.30 -10.54 -5.19
C VAL A 74 -8.01 -9.63 -6.21
N ASN A 75 -7.53 -9.59 -7.45
CA ASN A 75 -8.17 -8.90 -8.58
C ASN A 75 -8.59 -7.46 -8.25
N TYR A 76 -7.64 -6.54 -8.27
CA TYR A 76 -7.88 -5.16 -7.91
C TYR A 76 -6.96 -4.19 -8.65
N THR A 77 -7.38 -2.94 -8.73
CA THR A 77 -6.51 -1.79 -8.98
C THR A 77 -6.38 -0.96 -7.70
N LEU A 78 -5.16 -0.81 -7.21
CA LEU A 78 -4.77 0.08 -6.13
C LEU A 78 -4.19 1.36 -6.72
N GLU A 79 -4.78 2.50 -6.38
CA GLU A 79 -4.22 3.82 -6.62
C GLU A 79 -3.84 4.45 -5.29
N LEU A 80 -2.66 5.05 -5.22
CA LEU A 80 -2.22 5.83 -4.07
C LEU A 80 -1.23 6.90 -4.49
N GLU A 81 -0.93 7.81 -3.57
CA GLU A 81 0.15 8.77 -3.72
C GLU A 81 1.15 8.61 -2.58
N TYR A 82 2.45 8.74 -2.90
CA TYR A 82 3.51 8.80 -1.92
C TYR A 82 4.33 10.09 -2.07
N ARG A 83 5.00 10.49 -0.99
CA ARG A 83 5.94 11.62 -0.98
C ARG A 83 7.04 11.33 0.03
N TRP A 84 8.30 11.37 -0.39
CA TRP A 84 9.40 11.50 0.56
C TRP A 84 9.33 12.88 1.21
N ALA A 85 9.32 12.93 2.55
CA ALA A 85 8.94 14.14 3.28
C ALA A 85 9.87 15.33 3.00
N GLU A 86 11.19 15.10 3.10
CA GLU A 86 12.21 16.13 2.90
C GLU A 86 13.26 15.68 1.88
N GLU A 87 13.88 14.53 2.10
CA GLU A 87 14.96 13.99 1.27
C GLU A 87 14.48 12.78 0.48
N ALA A 88 14.95 12.64 -0.77
CA ALA A 88 14.71 11.44 -1.55
C ALA A 88 15.35 10.25 -0.83
N SER A 89 14.58 9.18 -0.62
CA SER A 89 15.00 8.09 0.25
C SER A 89 14.50 6.74 -0.26
N ASN A 90 14.38 5.75 0.64
CA ASN A 90 13.83 4.43 0.39
C ASN A 90 12.42 4.29 1.00
N SER A 91 11.66 3.32 0.50
CA SER A 91 10.44 2.70 1.05
C SER A 91 9.96 1.70 -0.02
N GLY A 92 8.78 1.12 0.17
CA GLY A 92 8.20 0.16 -0.75
C GLY A 92 6.70 0.00 -0.53
N ILE A 93 5.99 -0.37 -1.59
CA ILE A 93 4.59 -0.81 -1.54
C ILE A 93 4.61 -2.31 -1.75
N PHE A 94 4.16 -3.06 -0.76
CA PHE A 94 4.13 -4.51 -0.84
C PHE A 94 2.76 -4.97 -1.35
N VAL A 95 2.75 -5.94 -2.25
CA VAL A 95 1.56 -6.64 -2.72
C VAL A 95 1.77 -8.13 -2.64
N LEU A 96 0.67 -8.88 -2.68
CA LEU A 96 0.71 -10.34 -2.61
C LEU A 96 1.49 -10.83 -1.38
N ILE A 97 1.35 -10.14 -0.24
CA ILE A 97 1.93 -10.62 1.03
C ILE A 97 1.21 -11.92 1.43
N GLU A 98 1.94 -13.02 1.39
CA GLU A 98 1.46 -14.34 1.80
C GLU A 98 1.60 -14.53 3.31
N ASP A 99 2.80 -14.23 3.81
CA ASP A 99 3.23 -14.42 5.20
C ASP A 99 3.93 -13.15 5.73
N PRO A 100 3.36 -12.46 6.72
CA PRO A 100 3.91 -11.24 7.29
C PRO A 100 5.04 -11.52 8.31
N LYS A 101 6.15 -12.11 7.83
CA LYS A 101 7.35 -12.40 8.65
C LYS A 101 8.11 -11.14 9.06
N ASN A 102 8.94 -11.26 10.10
CA ASN A 102 9.86 -10.22 10.56
C ASN A 102 11.29 -10.49 10.03
N PRO A 103 12.01 -9.48 9.49
CA PRO A 103 11.54 -8.12 9.19
C PRO A 103 10.93 -7.96 7.79
N PHE A 104 11.01 -8.98 6.93
CA PHE A 104 10.50 -8.94 5.56
C PHE A 104 9.38 -9.96 5.36
N ALA A 105 8.24 -9.51 4.85
CA ALA A 105 7.16 -10.38 4.41
C ALA A 105 7.61 -11.28 3.25
N THR A 106 6.96 -12.42 3.06
CA THR A 106 6.97 -13.12 1.76
C THR A 106 5.94 -12.43 0.86
N GLY A 107 6.42 -11.80 -0.22
CA GLY A 107 5.59 -11.03 -1.14
C GLY A 107 6.41 -10.26 -2.17
N VAL A 108 5.76 -9.39 -2.93
CA VAL A 108 6.40 -8.56 -3.95
C VAL A 108 6.42 -7.12 -3.47
N GLU A 109 7.60 -6.51 -3.47
CA GLU A 109 7.73 -5.08 -3.25
C GLU A 109 7.80 -4.34 -4.58
N ILE A 110 6.92 -3.36 -4.74
CA ILE A 110 7.10 -2.25 -5.66
C ILE A 110 8.01 -1.25 -4.96
N GLN A 111 9.24 -1.17 -5.43
CA GLN A 111 10.30 -0.34 -4.85
C GLN A 111 9.92 1.14 -4.89
N LEU A 112 10.31 1.91 -3.87
CA LEU A 112 10.21 3.39 -3.81
C LEU A 112 11.53 4.06 -3.39
N ALA A 113 12.66 3.38 -3.54
CA ALA A 113 13.98 3.98 -3.50
C ALA A 113 14.13 5.00 -4.63
N ALA A 114 14.70 6.16 -4.33
CA ALA A 114 14.94 7.22 -5.30
C ALA A 114 15.66 6.70 -6.56
N GLY A 115 15.08 6.97 -7.73
CA GLY A 115 15.55 6.49 -9.03
C GLY A 115 15.12 5.06 -9.38
N LYS A 116 14.39 4.38 -8.50
CA LYS A 116 14.04 2.96 -8.59
C LYS A 116 12.54 2.70 -8.46
N ALA A 117 11.70 3.73 -8.35
CA ALA A 117 10.26 3.55 -8.26
C ALA A 117 9.71 2.68 -9.40
N GLY A 118 9.04 1.59 -9.04
CA GLY A 118 8.48 0.61 -9.99
C GLY A 118 9.37 -0.60 -10.30
N ASP A 119 10.61 -0.67 -9.80
CA ASP A 119 11.33 -1.95 -9.76
C ASP A 119 10.56 -2.95 -8.86
N PHE A 120 10.60 -4.24 -9.19
CA PHE A 120 10.07 -5.28 -8.30
C PHE A 120 11.19 -5.93 -7.50
N VAL A 121 11.07 -5.93 -6.18
CA VAL A 121 11.96 -6.68 -5.28
C VAL A 121 11.21 -7.90 -4.75
N LEU A 122 11.81 -9.08 -4.89
CA LEU A 122 11.21 -10.35 -4.52
C LEU A 122 11.60 -10.69 -3.09
N LEU A 123 10.67 -10.46 -2.16
CA LEU A 123 10.91 -10.56 -0.72
C LEU A 123 10.77 -11.99 -0.17
N ALA A 124 11.72 -12.35 0.70
CA ALA A 124 11.68 -13.54 1.56
C ALA A 124 11.24 -14.83 0.84
N GLY A 125 11.87 -15.10 -0.32
CA GLY A 125 11.64 -16.31 -1.10
C GLY A 125 10.48 -16.25 -2.09
N SER A 126 9.80 -15.11 -2.22
CA SER A 126 8.83 -14.90 -3.30
C SER A 126 9.50 -14.95 -4.67
N ASP A 127 8.68 -15.17 -5.70
CA ASP A 127 9.16 -15.19 -7.08
C ASP A 127 8.13 -14.63 -8.08
N MET A 128 8.65 -14.25 -9.24
CA MET A 128 7.88 -13.88 -10.42
C MET A 128 8.46 -14.59 -11.65
N LYS A 129 7.61 -14.94 -12.61
CA LYS A 129 8.02 -15.68 -13.81
C LYS A 129 9.08 -14.97 -14.66
N GLU A 130 9.14 -13.64 -14.55
CA GLU A 130 10.01 -12.75 -15.31
C GLU A 130 11.40 -12.62 -14.68
N TYR A 131 11.59 -13.08 -13.44
CA TYR A 131 12.92 -13.09 -12.86
C TYR A 131 13.78 -14.19 -13.49
N THR A 132 14.94 -13.77 -13.98
CA THR A 132 16.01 -14.67 -14.41
C THR A 132 17.27 -14.36 -13.64
N LEU A 133 18.02 -15.39 -13.28
CA LEU A 133 19.32 -15.21 -12.66
C LEU A 133 20.25 -14.47 -13.64
N PRO A 134 20.87 -13.34 -13.23
CA PRO A 134 21.75 -12.59 -14.13
C PRO A 134 22.93 -13.43 -14.62
N GLU A 135 23.45 -13.12 -15.80
CA GLU A 135 24.62 -13.81 -16.35
C GLU A 135 25.81 -13.73 -15.39
N GLY A 136 26.48 -14.86 -15.18
CA GLY A 136 27.63 -14.97 -14.27
C GLY A 136 27.27 -15.06 -12.79
N VAL A 137 25.99 -14.95 -12.42
CA VAL A 137 25.52 -15.20 -11.06
C VAL A 137 25.14 -16.67 -10.92
N THR A 138 25.66 -17.35 -9.91
CA THR A 138 25.41 -18.79 -9.65
C THR A 138 24.40 -19.04 -8.55
N GLU A 139 24.19 -18.06 -7.67
CA GLU A 139 23.27 -18.14 -6.53
C GLU A 139 22.22 -17.04 -6.60
N ARG A 140 20.96 -17.39 -6.36
CA ARG A 140 19.87 -16.43 -6.31
C ARG A 140 20.13 -15.42 -5.18
N PRO A 141 20.13 -14.10 -5.45
CA PRO A 141 20.25 -13.09 -4.41
C PRO A 141 19.16 -13.22 -3.35
N LYS A 142 19.42 -12.75 -2.12
CA LYS A 142 18.42 -12.71 -1.05
C LYS A 142 17.20 -11.85 -1.42
N PHE A 143 17.45 -10.76 -2.14
CA PHE A 143 16.44 -9.83 -2.67
C PHE A 143 16.64 -9.68 -4.18
N PRO A 144 16.16 -10.64 -4.98
CA PRO A 144 16.19 -10.54 -6.43
C PRO A 144 15.37 -9.33 -6.90
N VAL A 145 15.85 -8.68 -7.97
CA VAL A 145 15.21 -7.48 -8.51
C VAL A 145 14.88 -7.68 -9.99
N ILE A 146 13.65 -7.34 -10.37
CA ILE A 146 13.23 -7.15 -11.76
C ILE A 146 13.18 -5.64 -11.99
N GLN A 147 14.09 -5.15 -12.83
CA GLN A 147 14.21 -3.73 -13.11
C GLN A 147 13.02 -3.22 -13.92
N LYS A 148 12.58 -1.99 -13.64
CA LYS A 148 11.60 -1.28 -14.47
C LYS A 148 12.09 -1.09 -15.90
N LYS A 149 11.14 -0.98 -16.82
CA LYS A 149 11.36 -0.96 -18.28
C LYS A 149 11.50 0.44 -18.86
N GLN A 150 11.19 1.48 -18.08
CA GLN A 150 11.27 2.88 -18.51
C GLN A 150 12.23 3.67 -17.59
N PRO A 151 12.73 4.83 -18.04
CA PRO A 151 13.38 5.78 -17.15
C PRO A 151 12.50 6.14 -15.94
N SER A 152 13.13 6.62 -14.88
CA SER A 152 12.38 7.13 -13.73
C SER A 152 11.42 8.23 -14.17
N SER A 153 10.18 8.13 -13.71
CA SER A 153 9.13 9.13 -13.87
C SER A 153 8.80 9.83 -12.54
N GLU A 154 9.66 9.66 -11.52
CA GLU A 154 9.47 10.23 -10.19
C GLU A 154 9.55 11.77 -10.21
N ASN A 155 8.70 12.41 -9.44
CA ASN A 155 8.86 13.79 -9.02
C ASN A 155 9.94 13.85 -7.91
N PRO A 156 10.63 15.00 -7.75
CA PRO A 156 11.62 15.20 -6.69
C PRO A 156 11.06 14.99 -5.27
N ALA A 157 11.97 14.89 -4.29
CA ALA A 157 11.61 14.88 -2.88
C ALA A 157 10.78 16.11 -2.49
N GLY A 158 9.82 15.94 -1.58
CA GLY A 158 8.85 16.97 -1.21
C GLY A 158 7.64 17.07 -2.15
N GLU A 159 7.67 16.42 -3.32
CA GLU A 159 6.54 16.36 -4.25
C GLU A 159 5.81 15.01 -4.19
N TRP A 160 4.53 15.02 -4.54
CA TRP A 160 3.71 13.82 -4.57
C TRP A 160 3.92 13.04 -5.86
N ASN A 161 4.06 11.73 -5.72
CA ASN A 161 4.14 10.77 -6.80
C ASN A 161 2.89 9.90 -6.78
N LYS A 162 2.25 9.71 -7.93
CA LYS A 162 1.10 8.81 -8.08
C LYS A 162 1.60 7.41 -8.45
N VAL A 163 1.07 6.40 -7.78
CA VAL A 163 1.30 4.99 -8.10
C VAL A 163 -0.04 4.33 -8.38
N LYS A 164 -0.11 3.58 -9.49
CA LYS A 164 -1.23 2.70 -9.82
C LYS A 164 -0.70 1.28 -9.99
N ILE A 165 -1.22 0.37 -9.18
CA ILE A 165 -0.88 -1.05 -9.23
C ILE A 165 -2.15 -1.83 -9.59
N THR A 166 -2.09 -2.64 -10.63
CA THR A 166 -3.17 -3.60 -10.93
C THR A 166 -2.66 -5.00 -10.62
N VAL A 167 -3.45 -5.76 -9.87
CA VAL A 167 -3.22 -7.18 -9.61
C VAL A 167 -4.39 -7.93 -10.22
N GLN A 168 -4.16 -8.74 -11.24
CA GLN A 168 -5.20 -9.55 -11.89
C GLN A 168 -4.67 -10.96 -12.16
N ASP A 169 -5.31 -11.97 -11.56
CA ASP A 169 -4.89 -13.37 -11.64
C ASP A 169 -3.41 -13.62 -11.27
N GLY A 170 -2.87 -12.82 -10.35
CA GLY A 170 -1.46 -12.85 -9.93
C GLY A 170 -0.50 -12.05 -10.82
N VAL A 171 -0.98 -11.47 -11.93
CA VAL A 171 -0.21 -10.51 -12.73
C VAL A 171 -0.25 -9.15 -12.06
N VAL A 172 0.92 -8.59 -11.78
CA VAL A 172 1.13 -7.28 -11.17
C VAL A 172 1.65 -6.31 -12.23
N ASP A 173 0.88 -5.26 -12.51
CA ASP A 173 1.25 -4.14 -13.36
C ASP A 173 1.41 -2.88 -12.53
N VAL A 174 2.50 -2.12 -12.73
CA VAL A 174 2.76 -0.88 -12.00
C VAL A 174 3.01 0.30 -12.93
N TYR A 175 2.36 1.41 -12.58
CA TYR A 175 2.58 2.73 -13.16
C TYR A 175 3.04 3.70 -12.08
N VAL A 176 4.01 4.54 -12.41
CA VAL A 176 4.46 5.68 -11.59
C VAL A 176 4.30 6.94 -12.42
N ASN A 177 3.54 7.92 -11.90
CA ASN A 177 3.20 9.17 -12.60
C ASN A 177 2.74 8.92 -14.05
N ASP A 178 1.76 8.01 -14.19
CA ASP A 178 1.14 7.59 -15.46
C ASP A 178 2.07 6.90 -16.48
N VAL A 179 3.35 6.69 -16.15
CA VAL A 179 4.30 5.90 -16.95
C VAL A 179 4.28 4.45 -16.47
N HIS A 180 4.07 3.50 -17.40
CA HIS A 180 4.18 2.07 -17.10
C HIS A 180 5.63 1.72 -16.80
N GLN A 181 5.88 1.21 -15.59
CA GLN A 181 7.22 0.88 -15.14
C GLN A 181 7.51 -0.61 -15.23
N ASN A 182 6.56 -1.48 -14.84
CA ASN A 182 6.83 -2.91 -14.81
C ASN A 182 5.57 -3.78 -14.89
N THR A 183 5.77 -5.03 -15.30
CA THR A 183 4.77 -6.10 -15.29
C THR A 183 5.45 -7.39 -14.87
N GLY A 184 4.81 -8.13 -13.97
CA GLY A 184 5.35 -9.38 -13.44
C GLY A 184 4.24 -10.33 -13.03
N THR A 185 4.45 -11.62 -13.26
CA THR A 185 3.50 -12.68 -12.96
C THR A 185 3.93 -13.40 -11.68
N GLY A 186 3.25 -13.09 -10.59
CA GLY A 186 3.44 -13.75 -9.30
C GLY A 186 3.04 -15.23 -9.35
N LEU A 187 3.60 -16.01 -8.42
CA LEU A 187 3.19 -17.41 -8.20
C LEU A 187 1.91 -17.53 -7.36
N VAL A 188 1.54 -16.45 -6.66
CA VAL A 188 0.31 -16.33 -5.88
C VAL A 188 -0.60 -15.23 -6.44
N LYS A 189 -1.87 -15.30 -6.05
CA LYS A 189 -2.95 -14.48 -6.63
C LYS A 189 -3.69 -13.64 -5.59
N GLU A 190 -3.43 -13.88 -4.30
CA GLU A 190 -4.06 -13.22 -3.18
C GLU A 190 -2.99 -12.89 -2.13
N GLY A 191 -3.11 -11.73 -1.48
CA GLY A 191 -2.29 -11.39 -0.32
C GLY A 191 -2.66 -10.05 0.29
N ASN A 192 -1.99 -9.70 1.38
CA ASN A 192 -2.14 -8.37 1.98
C ASN A 192 -1.39 -7.31 1.13
N ILE A 193 -1.75 -6.05 1.35
CA ILE A 193 -1.05 -4.88 0.83
C ILE A 193 -0.27 -4.26 1.98
N GLY A 194 0.98 -3.84 1.75
CA GLY A 194 1.82 -3.24 2.78
C GLY A 194 2.54 -1.97 2.34
N LEU A 195 3.01 -1.21 3.33
CA LEU A 195 3.81 0.01 3.17
C LEU A 195 5.04 -0.11 4.06
N GLN A 196 6.23 0.08 3.50
CA GLN A 196 7.49 -0.18 4.18
C GLN A 196 7.99 1.04 4.97
N SER A 197 8.58 0.77 6.13
CA SER A 197 9.49 1.67 6.83
C SER A 197 10.92 1.28 6.49
N GLU A 198 11.58 2.04 5.61
CA GLU A 198 13.02 1.92 5.35
C GLU A 198 13.58 3.29 4.94
N GLY A 199 14.69 3.74 5.52
CA GLY A 199 15.29 5.02 5.15
C GLY A 199 14.73 6.21 5.94
N LYS A 200 14.16 7.20 5.24
CA LYS A 200 13.67 8.48 5.81
C LYS A 200 12.15 8.53 5.84
N GLU A 201 11.61 9.61 6.43
CA GLU A 201 10.16 9.79 6.52
C GLU A 201 9.50 9.84 5.14
N ILE A 202 8.45 9.03 4.98
CA ILE A 202 7.63 8.96 3.78
C ILE A 202 6.16 9.09 4.16
N LEU A 203 5.40 9.76 3.31
CA LEU A 203 3.99 10.03 3.49
C LEU A 203 3.18 9.33 2.40
N PHE A 204 2.01 8.79 2.77
CA PHE A 204 1.06 8.19 1.84
C PHE A 204 -0.34 8.77 2.00
N ARG A 205 -1.04 8.95 0.88
CA ARG A 205 -2.44 9.39 0.86
C ARG A 205 -3.20 8.81 -0.32
N ASN A 206 -4.52 9.02 -0.30
CA ASN A 206 -5.43 8.62 -1.38
C ASN A 206 -5.35 7.13 -1.74
N LEU A 207 -5.15 6.24 -0.75
CA LEU A 207 -5.13 4.79 -0.96
C LEU A 207 -6.54 4.27 -1.28
N VAL A 208 -6.82 4.06 -2.56
CA VAL A 208 -8.11 3.60 -3.08
C VAL A 208 -7.91 2.30 -3.83
N LEU A 209 -8.70 1.29 -3.48
CA LEU A 209 -8.73 -0.03 -4.09
C LEU A 209 -10.06 -0.24 -4.80
N THR A 210 -10.00 -0.52 -6.09
CA THR A 210 -11.16 -0.90 -6.92
C THR A 210 -11.07 -2.40 -7.21
N LYS A 211 -12.06 -3.17 -6.75
CA LYS A 211 -12.14 -4.61 -7.06
C LYS A 211 -12.54 -4.83 -8.53
N MET A 212 -12.04 -5.90 -9.13
CA MET A 212 -12.28 -6.29 -10.53
C MET A 212 -13.10 -7.57 -10.66
#